data_AF-A0A3B6FYY8-F1
#
_entry.id   AF-A0A3B6FYY8-F1
#
_cell.length_a   1.000
_cell.length_b   1.000
_cell.length_c   1.000
_cell.angle_alpha   90.00
_cell.angle_beta   90.00
_cell.angle_gamma   90.00
#
_symmetry.space_group_name_H-M   'P 1'
#
loop_
_entity.id
_entity.type
_entity.pdbx_description
1 polymer ?
#
loop_
_entity_poly.entity_id
_entity_poly.type
_entity_poly.pdbx_seq_one_letter_code
_entity_poly.pdbx_strand_id
1 'polypeptide(L)'
;MGKGARSNAAKRTAVACAGDGKEQQRKAMPPETNAQKLARLRALVAFGKAANAEATRYIDMEEEEVVEEYRRAGRLHCYDPDNEWKKRFARVYKLHPCPCSKQMAAEIEEFTFYLEENEDDFRMGLYSLIGPGDQY
;
A
#
# COMPACT_ATOMS: atom_id res chain seq x y z
N MET A 1 -10.07 -44.97 59.27
CA MET A 1 -9.75 -45.28 57.85
C MET A 1 -11.05 -45.49 57.11
N GLY A 2 -11.49 -44.50 56.32
CA GLY A 2 -12.78 -44.56 55.60
C GLY A 2 -12.55 -44.27 54.13
N LYS A 3 -12.72 -45.28 53.27
CA LYS A 3 -12.75 -45.17 51.81
C LYS A 3 -14.14 -44.63 51.42
N GLY A 4 -14.19 -43.45 50.81
CA GLY A 4 -15.40 -42.86 50.22
C GLY A 4 -15.40 -43.04 48.70
N ALA A 5 -16.52 -43.57 48.19
CA ALA A 5 -16.67 -44.17 46.87
C ALA A 5 -16.66 -43.18 45.69
N ARG A 6 -16.15 -43.69 44.56
CA ARG A 6 -16.36 -43.13 43.21
C ARG A 6 -17.75 -43.51 42.72
N SER A 7 -18.51 -42.53 42.24
CA SER A 7 -19.50 -42.75 41.17
C SER A 7 -19.94 -41.42 40.59
N ASN A 8 -19.66 -41.20 39.30
CA ASN A 8 -20.63 -40.54 38.43
C ASN A 8 -20.46 -41.12 37.03
N ALA A 9 -21.38 -42.03 36.71
CA ALA A 9 -21.67 -42.43 35.35
C ALA A 9 -22.50 -41.32 34.70
N ALA A 10 -22.04 -40.80 33.57
CA ALA A 10 -22.92 -40.14 32.61
C ALA A 10 -22.42 -40.49 31.20
N LYS A 11 -23.14 -41.43 30.59
CA LYS A 11 -23.05 -41.79 29.17
C LYS A 11 -23.28 -40.54 28.33
N ARG A 12 -22.36 -40.25 27.41
CA ARG A 12 -22.70 -39.64 26.11
C ARG A 12 -21.86 -40.30 25.03
N THR A 13 -22.47 -41.27 24.38
CA THR A 13 -22.13 -41.73 23.03
C THR A 13 -22.25 -40.52 22.10
N ALA A 14 -21.15 -40.10 21.48
CA ALA A 14 -21.17 -39.20 20.34
C ALA A 14 -20.41 -39.88 19.21
N VAL A 15 -21.15 -40.04 18.12
CA VAL A 15 -20.81 -40.67 16.86
C VAL A 15 -19.51 -40.12 16.28
N ALA A 16 -18.67 -41.03 15.77
CA ALA A 16 -17.54 -40.69 14.92
C ALA A 16 -18.05 -40.06 13.63
N CYS A 17 -17.85 -38.75 13.47
CA CYS A 17 -17.80 -38.12 12.16
C CYS A 17 -16.32 -37.90 11.84
N ALA A 18 -15.72 -38.87 11.14
CA ALA A 18 -14.46 -38.69 10.45
C ALA A 18 -14.68 -37.68 9.33
N GLY A 19 -14.53 -36.40 9.64
CA GLY A 19 -14.27 -35.38 8.63
C GLY A 19 -12.78 -35.40 8.37
N ASP A 20 -12.39 -35.88 7.18
CA ASP A 20 -11.03 -35.74 6.65
C ASP A 20 -10.67 -34.25 6.59
N GLY A 21 -10.11 -33.75 7.68
CA GLY A 21 -9.42 -32.49 7.73
C GLY A 21 -8.18 -32.61 6.86
N LYS A 22 -8.31 -32.25 5.57
CA LYS A 22 -7.16 -31.85 4.78
C LYS A 22 -6.61 -30.59 5.43
N GLU A 23 -5.76 -30.79 6.43
CA GLU A 23 -4.84 -29.80 6.94
C GLU A 23 -3.99 -29.38 5.74
N GLN A 24 -4.40 -28.29 5.08
CA GLN A 24 -3.58 -27.62 4.09
C GLN A 24 -2.35 -27.15 4.84
N GLN A 25 -1.33 -28.01 4.83
CA GLN A 25 0.01 -27.74 5.26
C GLN A 25 0.45 -26.48 4.51
N ARG A 26 0.34 -25.33 5.17
CA ARG A 26 0.85 -24.06 4.65
C ARG A 26 2.32 -24.31 4.39
N LYS A 27 2.72 -24.44 3.12
CA LYS A 27 4.13 -24.61 2.75
C LYS A 27 4.89 -23.47 3.43
N ALA A 28 5.74 -23.81 4.39
CA ALA A 28 6.60 -22.83 5.02
C ALA A 28 7.44 -22.19 3.91
N MET A 29 7.35 -20.86 3.81
CA MET A 29 8.16 -20.12 2.87
C MET A 29 9.63 -20.40 3.19
N PRO A 30 10.49 -20.70 2.19
CA PRO A 30 11.89 -20.98 2.45
C PRO A 30 12.53 -19.78 3.17
N PRO A 31 13.45 -20.03 4.12
CA PRO A 31 14.06 -18.97 4.90
C PRO A 31 14.85 -18.03 3.99
N GLU A 32 14.71 -16.72 4.23
CA GLU A 32 15.38 -15.67 3.48
C GLU A 32 16.91 -15.79 3.61
N THR A 33 17.61 -15.74 2.47
CA THR A 33 19.08 -15.75 2.43
C THR A 33 19.66 -14.45 2.98
N ASN A 34 20.91 -14.45 3.44
CA ASN A 34 21.59 -13.23 3.91
C ASN A 34 21.69 -12.16 2.80
N ALA A 35 21.84 -12.56 1.54
CA ALA A 35 21.86 -11.64 0.40
C ALA A 35 20.50 -10.94 0.21
N GLN A 36 19.39 -11.69 0.32
CA GLN A 36 18.04 -11.13 0.25
C GLN A 36 17.77 -10.16 1.41
N LYS A 37 18.14 -10.54 2.64
CA LYS A 37 18.04 -9.66 3.82
C LYS A 37 18.80 -8.35 3.62
N LEU A 38 20.03 -8.43 3.08
CA LEU A 38 20.86 -7.25 2.84
C LEU A 38 20.27 -6.36 1.74
N ALA A 39 19.75 -6.94 0.65
CA ALA A 39 19.08 -6.20 -0.41
C ALA A 39 17.82 -5.48 0.12
N ARG A 40 17.00 -6.18 0.91
CA ARG A 40 15.83 -5.62 1.58
C ARG A 40 16.20 -4.45 2.49
N LEU A 41 17.21 -4.62 3.34
CA LEU A 41 17.67 -3.55 4.24
C LEU A 41 18.17 -2.33 3.46
N ARG A 42 18.94 -2.53 2.37
CA ARG A 42 19.40 -1.44 1.51
C ARG A 42 18.24 -0.67 0.87
N ALA A 43 17.24 -1.39 0.35
CA ALA A 43 16.06 -0.76 -0.25
C ALA A 43 15.26 0.03 0.79
N LEU A 44 15.04 -0.52 1.99
CA LEU A 44 14.37 0.18 3.09
C LEU A 44 15.12 1.45 3.51
N VAL A 45 16.45 1.39 3.62
CA VAL A 45 17.28 2.56 3.96
C VAL A 45 17.24 3.61 2.85
N ALA A 46 17.32 3.19 1.59
CA ALA A 46 17.24 4.11 0.44
C ALA A 46 15.89 4.83 0.41
N PHE A 47 14.79 4.08 0.54
CA PHE A 47 13.45 4.64 0.64
C PHE A 47 13.30 5.59 1.83
N GLY A 48 13.69 5.17 3.03
CA GLY A 48 13.57 5.99 4.24
C GLY A 48 14.35 7.30 4.16
N LYS A 49 15.55 7.29 3.54
CA LYS A 49 16.32 8.51 3.29
C LYS A 49 15.62 9.44 2.30
N ALA A 50 15.12 8.90 1.19
CA ALA A 50 14.44 9.70 0.18
C ALA A 50 13.12 10.27 0.70
N ALA A 51 12.33 9.47 1.43
CA ALA A 51 11.07 9.91 2.03
C ALA A 51 11.30 11.00 3.08
N ASN A 52 12.32 10.86 3.93
CA ASN A 52 12.67 11.91 4.89
C ASN A 52 13.15 13.20 4.20
N ALA A 53 13.97 13.09 3.16
CA ALA A 53 14.44 14.25 2.40
C ALA A 53 13.27 14.99 1.72
N GLU A 54 12.33 14.26 1.11
CA GLU A 54 11.15 14.86 0.50
C GLU A 54 10.22 15.48 1.54
N ALA A 55 10.00 14.81 2.68
CA ALA A 55 9.18 15.34 3.76
C ALA A 55 9.79 16.61 4.36
N THR A 56 11.10 16.63 4.59
CA THR A 56 11.81 17.82 5.09
C THR A 56 11.66 18.97 4.11
N ARG A 57 11.91 18.73 2.82
CA ARG A 57 11.72 19.74 1.78
C ARG A 57 10.28 20.26 1.74
N TYR A 58 9.28 19.38 1.83
CA TYR A 58 7.87 19.78 1.79
C TYR A 58 7.45 20.59 3.01
N ILE A 59 7.95 20.25 4.20
CA ILE A 59 7.72 21.02 5.43
C ILE A 59 8.32 22.42 5.34
N ASP A 60 9.46 22.55 4.66
CA ASP A 60 10.18 23.83 4.51
C ASP A 60 9.65 24.69 3.35
N MET A 61 8.74 24.18 2.51
CA MET A 61 8.17 24.91 1.38
C MET A 61 6.89 25.65 1.75
N GLU A 62 6.75 26.86 1.21
CA GLU A 62 5.48 27.60 1.23
C GLU A 62 4.52 27.06 0.15
N GLU A 63 3.21 27.24 0.35
CA GLU A 63 2.20 26.77 -0.60
C GLU A 63 2.41 27.36 -2.00
N GLU A 64 2.78 28.65 -2.09
CA GLU A 64 3.05 29.31 -3.36
C GLU A 64 4.18 28.64 -4.14
N GLU A 65 5.20 28.11 -3.45
CA GLU A 65 6.32 27.41 -4.08
C GLU A 65 5.84 26.09 -4.69
N VAL A 66 4.98 25.35 -3.98
CA VAL A 66 4.36 24.13 -4.48
C VAL A 66 3.48 24.42 -5.70
N VAL A 67 2.63 25.45 -5.61
CA VAL A 67 1.79 25.91 -6.72
C VAL A 67 2.64 26.29 -7.94
N GLU A 68 3.77 26.96 -7.74
CA GLU A 68 4.72 27.29 -8.81
C GLU A 68 5.39 26.06 -9.42
N GLU A 69 5.72 25.02 -8.64
CA GLU A 69 6.20 23.75 -9.19
C GLU A 69 5.18 23.13 -10.15
N TYR A 70 3.90 23.12 -9.78
CA TYR A 70 2.83 22.61 -10.63
C TYR A 70 2.57 23.50 -11.84
N ARG A 71 2.62 24.83 -11.69
CA ARG A 71 2.49 25.78 -12.80
C ARG A 71 3.61 25.59 -13.82
N ARG A 72 4.86 25.49 -13.38
CA ARG A 72 6.03 25.23 -14.25
C ARG A 72 5.96 23.88 -14.94
N ALA A 73 5.38 22.87 -14.29
CA ALA A 73 5.16 21.56 -14.88
C ALA A 73 3.95 21.51 -15.85
N GLY A 74 3.21 22.61 -16.02
CA GLY A 74 1.97 22.63 -16.80
C GLY A 74 0.84 21.81 -16.19
N ARG A 75 0.93 21.47 -14.91
CA ARG A 75 0.00 20.57 -14.19
C ARG A 75 -0.74 21.25 -13.05
N LEU A 76 -0.86 22.58 -13.08
CA LEU A 76 -1.58 23.34 -12.04
C LEU A 76 -3.03 22.85 -11.84
N HIS A 77 -3.68 22.36 -12.89
CA HIS A 77 -5.03 21.77 -12.81
C HIS A 77 -5.09 20.45 -12.01
N CYS A 78 -3.96 19.77 -11.82
CA CYS A 78 -3.85 18.55 -11.00
C CYS A 78 -3.39 18.85 -9.56
N TYR A 79 -3.12 20.12 -9.22
CA TYR A 79 -2.70 20.48 -7.88
C TYR A 79 -3.89 20.34 -6.93
N ASP A 80 -3.68 19.56 -5.87
CA ASP A 80 -4.67 19.32 -4.82
C ASP A 80 -3.92 19.32 -3.49
N PRO A 81 -4.06 20.37 -2.65
CA PRO A 81 -3.32 20.49 -1.40
C PRO A 81 -3.63 19.35 -0.43
N ASP A 82 -4.86 18.84 -0.42
CA ASP A 82 -5.29 17.80 0.53
C ASP A 82 -4.58 16.46 0.28
N ASN A 83 -4.27 16.18 -1.00
CA ASN A 83 -3.60 14.95 -1.42
C ASN A 83 -2.12 15.15 -1.81
N GLU A 84 -1.58 16.38 -1.70
CA GLU A 84 -0.24 16.68 -2.19
C GLU A 84 0.84 15.85 -1.49
N TRP A 85 0.73 15.72 -0.16
CA TRP A 85 1.68 14.92 0.60
C TRP A 85 1.66 13.44 0.16
N LYS A 86 0.47 12.89 -0.11
CA LYS A 86 0.29 11.51 -0.59
C LYS A 86 0.94 11.33 -1.96
N LYS A 87 0.70 12.28 -2.88
CA LYS A 87 1.29 12.30 -4.23
C LYS A 87 2.81 12.34 -4.18
N ARG A 88 3.39 13.20 -3.34
CA ARG A 88 4.85 13.28 -3.14
C ARG A 88 5.42 11.96 -2.61
N PHE A 89 4.78 11.38 -1.60
CA PHE A 89 5.19 10.09 -1.05
C PHE A 89 5.14 8.95 -2.08
N ALA A 90 4.06 8.88 -2.88
CA ALA A 90 3.94 7.91 -3.97
C ALA A 90 5.05 8.08 -5.02
N ARG A 91 5.40 9.33 -5.40
CA ARG A 91 6.52 9.61 -6.30
C ARG A 91 7.85 9.11 -5.73
N VAL A 92 8.10 9.33 -4.43
CA VAL A 92 9.29 8.80 -3.76
C VAL A 92 9.32 7.28 -3.80
N TYR A 93 8.21 6.61 -3.50
CA TYR A 93 8.15 5.15 -3.54
C TYR A 93 8.38 4.59 -4.95
N LYS A 94 7.82 5.24 -5.98
CA LYS A 94 8.04 4.87 -7.39
C LYS A 94 9.52 4.96 -7.79
N LEU A 95 10.25 5.94 -7.25
CA LEU A 95 11.69 6.13 -7.48
C LEU A 95 12.57 5.22 -6.61
N HIS A 96 12.13 4.93 -5.39
CA HIS A 96 12.84 4.10 -4.42
C HIS A 96 11.96 2.95 -3.91
N PRO A 97 11.60 1.96 -4.76
CA PRO A 97 10.76 0.86 -4.34
C PRO A 97 11.43 0.07 -3.20
N CYS A 98 10.67 -0.26 -2.17
CA CYS A 98 11.17 -1.09 -1.08
C CYS A 98 10.17 -2.18 -0.70
N PRO A 99 10.66 -3.35 -0.24
CA PRO A 99 9.80 -4.40 0.29
C PRO A 99 9.19 -3.93 1.62
N CYS A 100 7.99 -3.38 1.53
CA CYS A 100 7.23 -2.81 2.63
C CYS A 100 6.24 -3.83 3.24
N SER A 101 5.63 -3.47 4.37
CA SER A 101 4.57 -4.28 4.96
C SER A 101 3.34 -4.30 4.03
N LYS A 102 2.46 -5.28 4.17
CA LYS A 102 1.21 -5.32 3.38
C LYS A 102 0.36 -4.06 3.56
N GLN A 103 0.35 -3.49 4.76
CA GLN A 103 -0.37 -2.27 5.06
C GLN A 103 0.22 -1.08 4.30
N MET A 104 1.55 -0.90 4.38
CA MET A 104 2.23 0.18 3.67
C MET A 104 2.10 0.03 2.15
N ALA A 105 2.12 -1.20 1.63
CA ALA A 105 1.87 -1.46 0.22
C ALA A 105 0.47 -1.00 -0.21
N ALA A 106 -0.56 -1.25 0.60
CA ALA A 106 -1.92 -0.80 0.34
C ALA A 106 -2.05 0.73 0.43
N GLU A 107 -1.41 1.37 1.41
CA GLU A 107 -1.36 2.84 1.52
C GLU A 107 -0.70 3.47 0.29
N ILE A 108 0.40 2.88 -0.21
CA ILE A 108 1.08 3.34 -1.43
C ILE A 108 0.19 3.15 -2.67
N GLU A 109 -0.53 2.04 -2.76
CA GLU A 109 -1.47 1.78 -3.85
C GLU A 109 -2.58 2.84 -3.89
N GLU A 110 -3.16 3.16 -2.72
CA GLU A 110 -4.09 4.30 -2.58
C GLU A 110 -3.43 5.62 -3.00
N PHE A 111 -2.17 5.86 -2.62
CA PHE A 111 -1.52 7.13 -2.97
C PHE A 111 -1.17 7.24 -4.46
N THR A 112 -0.90 6.10 -5.09
CA THR A 112 -0.63 6.02 -6.53
C THR A 112 -1.89 6.33 -7.33
N PHE A 113 -3.08 5.96 -6.83
CA PHE A 113 -4.36 6.32 -7.44
C PHE A 113 -4.49 7.85 -7.61
N TYR A 114 -4.11 8.65 -6.61
CA TYR A 114 -4.14 10.11 -6.72
C TYR A 114 -3.15 10.68 -7.75
N LEU A 115 -2.13 9.93 -8.17
CA LEU A 115 -1.25 10.35 -9.27
C LEU A 115 -1.93 10.15 -10.63
N GLU A 116 -2.75 9.11 -10.78
CA GLU A 116 -3.34 8.69 -12.05
C GLU A 116 -4.68 9.38 -12.33
N GLU A 117 -5.58 9.46 -11.33
CA GLU A 117 -6.92 10.07 -11.48
C GLU A 117 -6.83 11.52 -11.94
N ASN A 118 -5.87 12.29 -11.42
CA ASN A 118 -5.68 13.68 -11.81
C ASN A 118 -5.17 13.86 -13.24
N GLU A 119 -4.47 12.87 -13.81
CA GLU A 119 -4.04 12.91 -15.22
C GLU A 119 -5.19 12.48 -16.16
N ASP A 120 -5.97 11.48 -15.74
CA ASP A 120 -7.08 10.94 -16.53
C ASP A 120 -8.31 11.87 -16.56
N ASP A 121 -8.68 12.51 -15.46
CA ASP A 121 -9.80 13.46 -15.40
C ASP A 121 -9.57 14.68 -16.28
N PHE A 122 -8.35 15.20 -16.32
CA PHE A 122 -7.99 16.28 -17.24
C PHE A 122 -8.09 15.85 -18.70
N ARG A 123 -7.60 14.64 -19.02
CA ARG A 123 -7.70 14.07 -20.36
C ARG A 123 -9.17 13.92 -20.79
N MET A 124 -10.03 13.42 -19.91
CA MET A 124 -11.47 13.29 -20.17
C MET A 124 -12.17 14.65 -20.33
N GLY A 125 -11.79 15.64 -19.51
CA GLY A 125 -12.27 17.02 -19.64
C GLY A 125 -11.86 17.67 -20.97
N LEU A 126 -10.62 17.45 -21.42
CA LEU A 126 -10.15 17.94 -22.73
C LEU A 126 -10.86 17.24 -23.90
N TYR A 127 -11.07 15.93 -23.85
CA TYR A 127 -11.83 15.22 -24.89
C TYR A 127 -13.27 15.70 -24.99
N SER A 128 -13.85 16.21 -23.91
CA SER A 128 -15.19 16.81 -23.94
C SER A 128 -15.23 18.18 -24.63
N LEU A 129 -14.08 18.88 -24.71
CA LEU A 129 -13.95 20.18 -25.38
C LEU A 129 -13.63 20.02 -26.88
N ILE A 130 -13.01 18.91 -27.26
CA ILE A 130 -12.85 18.49 -28.65
C ILE A 130 -14.11 17.68 -28.99
N GLY A 131 -15.21 18.36 -29.35
CA GLY A 131 -16.46 17.70 -29.77
C GLY A 131 -16.21 16.62 -30.84
N PRO A 132 -17.16 15.69 -31.07
CA PRO A 132 -16.98 14.65 -32.09
C PRO A 132 -16.63 15.34 -33.40
N GLY A 133 -15.36 15.23 -33.80
CA GLY A 133 -14.85 15.96 -34.95
C GLY A 133 -15.76 15.65 -36.13
N ASP A 134 -16.29 16.70 -36.75
CA ASP A 134 -17.03 16.58 -38.00
C ASP A 134 -16.15 15.81 -38.98
N GLN A 135 -16.48 14.53 -39.16
CA GLN A 135 -15.96 13.71 -40.23
C GLN A 135 -16.63 14.23 -41.50
N TYR A 136 -15.94 15.14 -42.20
CA TYR A 136 -16.24 15.49 -43.58
C TYR A 136 -15.57 14.50 -44.54
#